data_AF-A0A7V0PI27-F1
#
_entry.id   AF-A0A7V0PI27-F1
#
_cell.length_a   1.000
_cell.length_b   1.000
_cell.length_c   1.000
_cell.angle_alpha   90.00
_cell.angle_beta   90.00
_cell.angle_gamma   90.00
#
_symmetry.space_group_name_H-M   'P 1'
#
loop_
_entity.id
_entity.type
_entity.pdbx_description
1 polymer ?
#
loop_
_entity_poly.entity_id
_entity_poly.type
_entity_poly.pdbx_seq_one_letter_code
_entity_poly.pdbx_strand_id
1 'polypeptide(L)'
;MKFLKLGPYGLPILLVIAALLLPAAAYAQGEGYYTVSQGATKVQITPLSGPGDAASFYNMTNSQSNTGLEEANTAVMFLYRNTATGALSLFVILSGPNGTAGTVTFSLSGVPAGAGFEVQDDGTVDFRETWELTPPTGTVSWAWDEGKSDGMVLGPLGTDFSLTIYPQFTSGITAVKFLSG
;
A
#
# COMPACT_ATOMS: atom_id res chain seq x y z
N MET A 1 4.24 2.16 10.94
CA MET A 1 5.17 1.04 10.63
C MET A 1 6.57 1.38 11.12
N LYS A 2 7.41 0.42 11.50
CA LYS A 2 8.82 0.64 11.90
C LYS A 2 9.53 -0.72 11.82
N PHE A 3 10.78 -0.75 11.34
CA PHE A 3 11.55 -1.99 11.22
C PHE A 3 12.59 -2.06 12.33
N LEU A 4 12.45 -3.03 13.23
CA LEU A 4 13.46 -3.38 14.23
C LEU A 4 13.63 -4.91 14.27
N LYS A 5 14.84 -5.35 14.61
CA LYS A 5 15.16 -6.74 14.92
C LYS A 5 15.12 -6.92 16.44
N LEU A 6 14.25 -7.80 16.95
CA LEU A 6 14.17 -8.14 18.38
C LEU A 6 14.17 -9.67 18.56
N GLY A 7 14.95 -10.13 19.54
CA GLY A 7 15.10 -11.54 19.95
C GLY A 7 13.96 -12.06 20.82
N PRO A 8 13.96 -13.36 21.16
CA PRO A 8 12.80 -14.07 21.67
C PRO A 8 12.53 -13.77 23.15
N TYR A 9 11.27 -14.01 23.57
CA TYR A 9 10.69 -14.02 24.93
C TYR A 9 9.75 -12.85 25.29
N GLY A 10 8.45 -13.17 25.40
CA GLY A 10 7.42 -12.37 26.09
C GLY A 10 5.99 -12.66 25.60
N LEU A 11 5.21 -13.43 26.38
CA LEU A 11 3.86 -13.96 26.12
C LEU A 11 2.73 -12.91 25.90
N PRO A 12 1.58 -13.29 25.29
CA PRO A 12 0.58 -12.37 24.73
C PRO A 12 -0.62 -12.07 25.65
N ILE A 13 -1.23 -10.90 25.45
CA ILE A 13 -2.63 -10.58 25.84
C ILE A 13 -3.50 -10.70 24.58
N LEU A 14 -4.59 -11.45 24.69
CA LEU A 14 -5.49 -11.85 23.61
C LEU A 14 -6.44 -10.71 23.21
N LEU A 15 -6.40 -10.28 21.94
CA LEU A 15 -7.48 -9.55 21.26
C LEU A 15 -7.78 -10.32 19.98
N VAL A 16 -9.01 -10.83 19.82
CA VAL A 16 -9.38 -11.64 18.65
C VAL A 16 -9.67 -10.71 17.47
N ILE A 17 -8.76 -10.67 16.51
CA ILE A 17 -9.02 -10.26 15.12
C ILE A 17 -8.87 -11.54 14.29
N ALA A 18 -9.92 -11.91 13.55
CA ALA A 18 -9.91 -13.09 12.68
C ALA A 18 -9.01 -12.82 11.46
N ALA A 19 -7.71 -13.11 11.59
CA ALA A 19 -6.79 -13.21 10.47
C ALA A 19 -6.74 -14.68 10.03
N LEU A 20 -7.27 -14.99 8.84
CA LEU A 20 -7.04 -16.28 8.20
C LEU A 20 -5.58 -16.29 7.71
N LEU A 21 -4.65 -16.78 8.53
CA LEU A 21 -3.26 -16.99 8.16
C LEU A 21 -3.04 -18.49 7.97
N LEU A 22 -2.92 -18.93 6.73
CA LEU A 22 -2.36 -20.24 6.42
C LEU A 22 -0.86 -20.23 6.79
N PRO A 23 -0.32 -21.27 7.44
CA PRO A 23 1.10 -21.35 7.71
C PRO A 23 1.84 -21.61 6.39
N ALA A 24 2.39 -20.56 5.78
CA ALA A 24 3.40 -20.74 4.75
C ALA A 24 4.68 -21.23 5.42
N ALA A 25 5.12 -22.43 5.02
CA ALA A 25 6.38 -23.02 5.43
C ALA A 25 7.53 -22.01 5.22
N ALA A 26 8.53 -22.07 6.10
CA ALA A 26 9.76 -21.32 5.95
C ALA A 26 10.42 -21.69 4.61
N TYR A 27 10.28 -20.85 3.60
CA TYR A 27 10.97 -20.99 2.33
C TYR A 27 12.24 -20.15 2.31
N ALA A 28 13.27 -20.74 1.71
CA ALA A 28 14.65 -20.32 1.64
C ALA A 28 14.83 -18.85 1.20
N GLN A 29 15.91 -18.25 1.70
CA GLN A 29 16.40 -16.95 1.27
C GLN A 29 16.88 -17.03 -0.20
N GLY A 30 15.99 -16.73 -1.14
CA GLY A 30 16.29 -16.41 -2.53
C GLY A 30 15.78 -15.01 -2.84
N GLU A 31 16.55 -14.24 -3.63
CA GLU A 31 16.35 -12.84 -4.04
C GLU A 31 15.43 -11.99 -3.14
N GLY A 32 16.06 -11.30 -2.17
CA GLY A 32 15.49 -10.17 -1.42
C GLY A 32 13.99 -10.24 -1.09
N TYR A 33 13.64 -10.84 0.04
CA TYR A 33 12.26 -10.80 0.53
C TYR A 33 11.95 -9.48 1.25
N TYR A 34 10.76 -8.93 1.04
CA TYR A 34 10.27 -7.79 1.83
C TYR A 34 9.47 -8.28 3.01
N THR A 35 9.32 -7.43 4.03
CA THR A 35 8.45 -7.73 5.16
C THR A 35 7.52 -6.57 5.44
N VAL A 36 6.30 -6.88 5.86
CA VAL A 36 5.30 -5.91 6.33
C VAL A 36 5.10 -6.17 7.81
N SER A 37 5.15 -5.12 8.62
CA SER A 37 5.09 -5.24 10.09
C SER A 37 4.05 -4.30 10.69
N GLN A 38 3.17 -4.80 11.55
CA GLN A 38 2.20 -3.99 12.28
C GLN A 38 2.12 -4.47 13.73
N GLY A 39 2.47 -3.59 14.68
CA GLY A 39 2.60 -3.99 16.08
C GLY A 39 3.62 -5.12 16.23
N ALA A 40 3.20 -6.24 16.83
CA ALA A 40 4.02 -7.44 16.98
C ALA A 40 4.02 -8.34 15.73
N THR A 41 3.09 -8.13 14.79
CA THR A 41 2.97 -8.96 13.58
C THR A 41 4.02 -8.56 12.57
N LYS A 42 4.70 -9.55 12.00
CA LYS A 42 5.64 -9.38 10.89
C LYS A 42 5.48 -10.53 9.90
N VAL A 43 5.23 -10.19 8.65
CA VAL A 43 4.94 -11.15 7.57
C VAL A 43 5.89 -10.90 6.41
N GLN A 44 6.43 -11.96 5.83
CA GLN A 44 7.19 -11.91 4.59
C GLN A 44 6.23 -11.76 3.41
N ILE A 45 6.57 -10.91 2.46
CA ILE A 45 5.77 -10.68 1.25
C ILE A 45 6.65 -10.79 -0.01
N THR A 46 5.98 -11.12 -1.10
CA THR A 46 6.53 -11.11 -2.47
C THR A 46 5.80 -10.04 -3.28
N PRO A 47 6.49 -9.19 -4.04
CA PRO A 47 5.84 -8.22 -4.92
C PRO A 47 5.10 -8.91 -6.07
N LEU A 48 3.88 -8.46 -6.35
CA LEU A 48 3.22 -8.77 -7.61
C LEU A 48 4.12 -8.34 -8.76
N SER A 49 4.13 -9.10 -9.85
CA SER A 49 5.12 -8.88 -10.92
C SER A 49 4.46 -8.89 -12.30
N GLY A 50 4.88 -7.99 -13.17
CA GLY A 50 4.42 -7.94 -14.56
C GLY A 50 5.33 -7.08 -15.45
N PRO A 51 5.19 -7.16 -16.78
CA PRO A 51 6.07 -6.45 -17.72
C PRO A 51 5.71 -4.97 -17.93
N GLY A 52 4.51 -4.54 -17.53
CA GLY A 52 4.04 -3.14 -17.69
C GLY A 52 4.65 -2.19 -16.66
N ASP A 53 4.71 -0.91 -16.99
CA ASP A 53 4.99 0.12 -15.97
C ASP A 53 3.85 0.21 -14.96
N ALA A 54 4.12 0.80 -13.79
CA ALA A 54 3.20 0.81 -12.68
C ALA A 54 1.92 1.62 -12.97
N ALA A 55 2.02 2.74 -13.68
CA ALA A 55 0.85 3.54 -14.06
C ALA A 55 -0.06 2.78 -15.04
N SER A 56 0.53 2.08 -16.00
CA SER A 56 -0.19 1.18 -16.91
C SER A 56 -0.88 0.04 -16.17
N PHE A 57 -0.25 -0.53 -15.13
CA PHE A 57 -0.90 -1.54 -14.29
C PHE A 57 -2.06 -0.97 -13.47
N TYR A 58 -1.91 0.24 -12.90
CA TYR A 58 -2.99 0.94 -12.17
C TYR A 58 -4.22 1.20 -13.07
N ASN A 59 -3.97 1.43 -14.36
CA ASN A 59 -4.99 1.49 -15.42
C ASN A 59 -6.12 2.49 -15.09
N MET A 60 -5.73 3.72 -14.73
CA MET A 60 -6.68 4.74 -14.28
C MET A 60 -7.71 5.08 -15.35
N THR A 61 -9.00 4.93 -15.02
CA THR A 61 -10.12 5.26 -15.91
C THR A 61 -11.23 5.95 -15.11
N ASN A 62 -11.63 7.16 -15.54
CA ASN A 62 -12.63 7.97 -14.82
C ASN A 62 -12.29 8.16 -13.33
N SER A 63 -11.03 8.56 -13.08
CA SER A 63 -10.48 8.82 -11.73
C SER A 63 -10.65 7.67 -10.75
N GLN A 64 -10.42 6.45 -11.25
CA GLN A 64 -10.51 5.22 -10.48
C GLN A 64 -9.49 4.22 -11.04
N SER A 65 -8.88 3.42 -10.17
CA SER A 65 -8.06 2.30 -10.60
C SER A 65 -8.92 1.22 -11.30
N ASN A 66 -8.32 0.50 -12.23
CA ASN A 66 -8.96 -0.62 -12.93
C ASN A 66 -8.01 -1.80 -13.06
N THR A 67 -7.50 -2.22 -11.90
CA THR A 67 -6.53 -3.31 -11.73
C THR A 67 -7.21 -4.67 -11.59
N GLY A 68 -8.49 -4.68 -11.18
CA GLY A 68 -9.22 -5.88 -10.76
C GLY A 68 -8.97 -6.27 -9.30
N LEU A 69 -8.24 -5.45 -8.54
CA LEU A 69 -7.93 -5.65 -7.12
C LEU A 69 -8.73 -4.73 -6.19
N GLU A 70 -9.57 -3.87 -6.77
CA GLU A 70 -10.45 -2.95 -6.05
C GLU A 70 -11.47 -3.72 -5.20
N GLU A 71 -11.66 -3.31 -3.95
CA GLU A 71 -12.61 -3.96 -3.04
C GLU A 71 -13.35 -2.91 -2.22
N ALA A 72 -14.68 -3.04 -2.18
CA ALA A 72 -15.56 -2.15 -1.44
C ALA A 72 -15.04 -1.94 -0.01
N ASN A 73 -14.94 -0.67 0.41
CA ASN A 73 -14.60 -0.27 1.76
C ASN A 73 -13.25 -0.84 2.29
N THR A 74 -12.30 -1.15 1.41
CA THR A 74 -11.02 -1.76 1.77
C THR A 74 -9.84 -0.96 1.23
N ALA A 75 -8.81 -0.75 2.06
CA ALA A 75 -7.53 -0.25 1.60
C ALA A 75 -6.66 -1.44 1.18
N VAL A 76 -6.44 -1.61 -0.12
CA VAL A 76 -5.62 -2.66 -0.71
C VAL A 76 -4.25 -2.08 -1.04
N MET A 77 -3.20 -2.66 -0.45
CA MET A 77 -1.81 -2.25 -0.69
C MET A 77 -0.98 -3.43 -1.16
N PHE A 78 -0.01 -3.17 -2.02
CA PHE A 78 0.95 -4.20 -2.45
C PHE A 78 2.19 -3.56 -3.06
N LEU A 79 3.27 -4.35 -3.14
CA LEU A 79 4.42 -4.01 -3.96
C LEU A 79 4.22 -4.59 -5.36
N TYR A 80 4.56 -3.80 -6.38
CA TYR A 80 4.60 -4.23 -7.77
C TYR A 80 6.02 -4.13 -8.30
N ARG A 81 6.49 -5.17 -8.99
CA ARG A 81 7.77 -5.21 -9.67
C ARG A 81 7.55 -5.24 -11.18
N ASN A 82 8.05 -4.22 -11.86
CA ASN A 82 8.20 -4.28 -13.31
C ASN A 82 9.30 -5.29 -13.67
N THR A 83 8.98 -6.34 -14.40
CA THR A 83 9.91 -7.42 -14.73
C THR A 83 10.90 -7.06 -15.84
N ALA A 84 10.62 -6.03 -16.63
CA ALA A 84 11.52 -5.55 -17.68
C ALA A 84 12.63 -4.63 -17.14
N THR A 85 12.33 -3.81 -16.12
CA THR A 85 13.26 -2.81 -15.56
C THR A 85 13.74 -3.15 -14.14
N GLY A 86 13.04 -4.05 -13.45
CA GLY A 86 13.25 -4.34 -12.03
C GLY A 86 12.70 -3.28 -11.08
N ALA A 87 12.11 -2.19 -11.60
CA ALA A 87 11.55 -1.11 -10.81
C ALA A 87 10.47 -1.62 -9.85
N LEU A 88 10.46 -1.08 -8.64
CA LEU A 88 9.55 -1.49 -7.57
C LEU A 88 8.73 -0.29 -7.11
N SER A 89 7.42 -0.47 -7.01
CA SER A 89 6.48 0.58 -6.63
C SER A 89 5.50 0.07 -5.57
N LEU A 90 5.08 0.96 -4.67
CA LEU A 90 3.98 0.71 -3.74
C LEU A 90 2.68 1.16 -4.38
N PHE A 91 1.71 0.27 -4.42
CA PHE A 91 0.34 0.57 -4.79
C PHE A 91 -0.49 0.78 -3.53
N VAL A 92 -1.37 1.77 -3.58
CA VAL A 92 -2.45 1.98 -2.63
C VAL A 92 -3.72 2.16 -3.43
N ILE A 93 -4.69 1.28 -3.21
CA ILE A 93 -6.03 1.34 -3.78
C ILE A 93 -7.00 1.46 -2.62
N LEU A 94 -7.88 2.45 -2.66
CA LEU A 94 -8.83 2.77 -1.61
C LEU A 94 -10.23 2.53 -2.12
N SER A 95 -10.94 1.61 -1.47
CA SER A 95 -12.29 1.20 -1.82
C SER A 95 -12.37 0.55 -3.22
N GLY A 96 -13.58 0.46 -3.74
CA GLY A 96 -13.91 -0.17 -5.01
C GLY A 96 -15.40 -0.06 -5.30
N PRO A 97 -15.86 -0.69 -6.39
CA PRO A 97 -17.28 -0.71 -6.74
C PRO A 97 -18.15 -1.17 -5.57
N ASN A 98 -19.28 -0.49 -5.35
CA ASN A 98 -20.20 -0.70 -4.22
C ASN A 98 -19.65 -0.34 -2.83
N GLY A 99 -18.48 0.31 -2.74
CA GLY A 99 -18.01 0.92 -1.50
C GLY A 99 -18.76 2.19 -1.15
N THR A 100 -18.72 2.58 0.12
CA THR A 100 -19.28 3.86 0.56
C THR A 100 -18.30 5.01 0.30
N ALA A 101 -18.80 6.24 0.30
CA ALA A 101 -17.96 7.44 0.32
C ALA A 101 -16.97 7.40 1.49
N GLY A 102 -15.80 8.02 1.30
CA GLY A 102 -14.71 7.89 2.26
C GLY A 102 -13.71 9.04 2.24
N THR A 103 -12.92 9.10 3.30
CA THR A 103 -11.83 10.07 3.46
C THR A 103 -10.71 9.42 4.25
N VAL A 104 -9.50 9.51 3.71
CA VAL A 104 -8.31 8.87 4.28
C VAL A 104 -7.13 9.82 4.16
N THR A 105 -6.32 9.90 5.20
CA THR A 105 -5.03 10.60 5.17
C THR A 105 -3.91 9.65 5.53
N PHE A 106 -2.88 9.58 4.70
CA PHE A 106 -1.65 8.84 4.98
C PHE A 106 -0.50 9.83 5.22
N SER A 107 0.17 9.70 6.36
CA SER A 107 1.50 10.29 6.54
C SER A 107 2.58 9.24 6.25
N LEU A 108 3.60 9.63 5.51
CA LEU A 108 4.70 8.79 5.04
C LEU A 108 6.01 9.17 5.73
N SER A 109 6.83 8.17 6.02
CA SER A 109 8.18 8.35 6.56
C SER A 109 9.13 7.29 5.99
N GLY A 110 10.37 7.68 5.69
CA GLY A 110 11.34 6.80 5.07
C GLY A 110 11.11 6.60 3.56
N VAL A 111 10.45 7.56 2.91
CA VAL A 111 10.33 7.59 1.45
C VAL A 111 11.75 7.71 0.85
N PRO A 112 12.14 6.85 -0.11
CA PRO A 112 13.44 6.96 -0.80
C PRO A 112 13.59 8.30 -1.53
N ALA A 113 14.81 8.86 -1.56
CA ALA A 113 15.07 10.18 -2.14
C ALA A 113 14.74 10.32 -3.64
N GLY A 114 14.65 9.20 -4.37
CA GLY A 114 14.28 9.17 -5.79
C GLY A 114 12.84 8.74 -6.07
N ALA A 115 12.05 8.45 -5.03
CA ALA A 115 10.66 8.04 -5.20
C ALA A 115 9.75 9.28 -5.39
N GLY A 116 8.79 9.14 -6.29
CA GLY A 116 7.75 10.11 -6.58
C GLY A 116 6.39 9.43 -6.71
N PHE A 117 5.34 10.24 -6.93
CA PHE A 117 4.06 9.68 -7.36
C PHE A 117 4.16 9.31 -8.84
N GLU A 118 4.02 8.02 -9.13
CA GLU A 118 3.85 7.52 -10.50
C GLU A 118 2.38 7.62 -10.94
N VAL A 119 1.46 7.60 -9.97
CA VAL A 119 0.04 7.89 -10.14
C VAL A 119 -0.45 8.71 -8.95
N GLN A 120 -1.21 9.76 -9.26
CA GLN A 120 -2.08 10.47 -8.33
C GLN A 120 -3.49 10.33 -8.89
N ASP A 121 -4.37 9.59 -8.20
CA ASP A 121 -5.78 9.56 -8.59
C ASP A 121 -6.40 10.94 -8.31
N ASP A 122 -7.19 11.46 -9.25
CA ASP A 122 -7.64 12.87 -9.37
C ASP A 122 -6.52 13.96 -9.39
N GLY A 123 -5.42 13.78 -8.67
CA GLY A 123 -4.31 14.71 -8.58
C GLY A 123 -4.76 16.03 -7.97
N THR A 124 -4.46 17.15 -8.64
CA THR A 124 -4.82 18.48 -8.11
C THR A 124 -6.19 18.96 -8.57
N VAL A 125 -6.99 18.12 -9.25
CA VAL A 125 -8.31 18.55 -9.77
C VAL A 125 -9.40 18.47 -8.71
N ASP A 126 -9.28 17.55 -7.76
CA ASP A 126 -10.16 17.48 -6.60
C ASP A 126 -9.56 18.30 -5.43
N PHE A 127 -10.23 19.38 -5.08
CA PHE A 127 -9.80 20.29 -4.01
C PHE A 127 -9.90 19.67 -2.61
N ARG A 128 -10.57 18.52 -2.46
CA ARG A 128 -10.65 17.76 -1.21
C ARG A 128 -9.35 16.99 -0.93
N GLU A 129 -8.53 16.81 -1.95
CA GLU A 129 -7.31 16.03 -1.86
C GLU A 129 -6.07 16.87 -1.58
N THR A 130 -5.04 16.20 -1.09
CA THR A 130 -3.75 16.85 -0.82
C THR A 130 -2.64 15.88 -1.19
N TRP A 131 -1.64 16.39 -1.92
CA TRP A 131 -0.53 15.62 -2.46
C TRP A 131 0.79 16.28 -2.09
N GLU A 132 1.38 15.89 -0.96
CA GLU A 132 2.66 16.41 -0.48
C GLU A 132 3.70 15.30 -0.40
N LEU A 133 4.80 15.45 -1.14
CA LEU A 133 5.93 14.53 -1.06
C LEU A 133 7.23 15.31 -1.06
N THR A 134 7.97 15.18 0.04
CA THR A 134 9.33 15.69 0.17
C THR A 134 10.11 14.64 0.94
N PRO A 135 10.71 13.66 0.24
CA PRO A 135 11.42 12.57 0.88
C PRO A 135 12.40 13.08 1.94
N PRO A 136 12.46 12.43 3.12
CA PRO A 136 11.90 11.11 3.41
C PRO A 136 10.44 11.12 3.89
N THR A 137 9.74 12.25 3.84
CA THR A 137 8.38 12.42 4.37
C THR A 137 7.37 12.73 3.27
N GLY A 138 6.09 12.53 3.58
CA GLY A 138 5.00 12.96 2.72
C GLY A 138 3.67 12.88 3.46
N THR A 139 2.67 13.56 2.91
CA THR A 139 1.29 13.48 3.38
C THR A 139 0.40 13.42 2.15
N VAL A 140 -0.52 12.46 2.13
CA VAL A 140 -1.52 12.35 1.08
C VAL A 140 -2.90 12.21 1.71
N SER A 141 -3.87 12.96 1.20
CA SER A 141 -5.27 12.84 1.63
C SER A 141 -6.16 12.64 0.40
N TRP A 142 -7.09 11.69 0.51
CA TRP A 142 -8.07 11.33 -0.51
C TRP A 142 -9.48 11.56 0.00
N ALA A 143 -10.39 11.85 -0.91
CA ALA A 143 -11.82 11.89 -0.62
C ALA A 143 -12.63 11.47 -1.85
N TRP A 144 -13.36 10.37 -1.71
CA TRP A 144 -14.16 9.81 -2.80
C TRP A 144 -15.65 9.74 -2.44
N ASP A 145 -16.48 9.75 -3.48
CA ASP A 145 -17.93 9.61 -3.36
C ASP A 145 -18.36 8.13 -3.29
N GLU A 146 -19.65 7.87 -3.01
CA GLU A 146 -20.17 6.50 -2.96
C GLU A 146 -20.03 5.78 -4.31
N GLY A 147 -19.62 4.51 -4.24
CA GLY A 147 -19.36 3.67 -5.41
C GLY A 147 -18.07 4.01 -6.16
N LYS A 148 -17.27 4.96 -5.64
CA LYS A 148 -15.97 5.34 -6.19
C LYS A 148 -14.81 4.71 -5.41
N SER A 149 -13.65 4.77 -6.03
CA SER A 149 -12.36 4.40 -5.46
C SER A 149 -11.39 5.55 -5.62
N ASP A 150 -10.29 5.45 -4.90
CA ASP A 150 -9.19 6.40 -4.94
C ASP A 150 -7.86 5.66 -4.82
N GLY A 151 -6.74 6.37 -4.91
CA GLY A 151 -5.46 5.73 -4.63
C GLY A 151 -4.22 6.44 -5.17
N MET A 152 -3.10 5.74 -5.10
CA MET A 152 -1.82 6.20 -5.63
C MET A 152 -0.89 5.05 -6.00
N VAL A 153 0.12 5.42 -6.77
CA VAL A 153 1.34 4.62 -6.94
C VAL A 153 2.54 5.46 -6.55
N LEU A 154 3.35 4.96 -5.61
CA LEU A 154 4.58 5.58 -5.14
C LEU A 154 5.79 4.75 -5.57
N GLY A 155 6.67 5.35 -6.37
CA GLY A 155 7.85 4.67 -6.89
C GLY A 155 8.76 5.59 -7.70
N PRO A 156 9.89 5.06 -8.19
CA PRO A 156 10.48 3.78 -7.81
C PRO A 156 11.06 3.82 -6.39
N LEU A 157 10.93 2.73 -5.63
CA LEU A 157 11.37 2.63 -4.24
C LEU A 157 12.85 2.23 -4.07
N GLY A 158 13.53 1.88 -5.17
CA GLY A 158 14.84 1.25 -5.12
C GLY A 158 14.79 -0.21 -4.67
N THR A 159 15.97 -0.83 -4.55
CA THR A 159 16.09 -2.25 -4.17
C THR A 159 16.10 -2.47 -2.66
N ASP A 160 16.59 -1.49 -1.90
CA ASP A 160 16.64 -1.50 -0.45
C ASP A 160 15.97 -0.24 0.10
N PHE A 161 14.87 -0.41 0.84
CA PHE A 161 14.14 0.70 1.45
C PHE A 161 13.47 0.29 2.75
N SER A 162 13.10 1.31 3.54
CA SER A 162 12.32 1.16 4.76
C SER A 162 11.27 2.27 4.79
N LEU A 163 10.09 1.97 4.25
CA LEU A 163 8.96 2.90 4.21
C LEU A 163 7.98 2.60 5.34
N THR A 164 7.46 3.67 5.91
CA THR A 164 6.42 3.63 6.93
C THR A 164 5.23 4.46 6.49
N ILE A 165 4.05 3.85 6.57
CA ILE A 165 2.75 4.50 6.38
C ILE A 165 2.07 4.61 7.75
N TYR A 166 1.52 5.80 8.03
CA TYR A 166 0.65 6.08 9.17
C TYR A 166 -0.74 6.43 8.63
N PRO A 167 -1.63 5.42 8.47
CA PRO A 167 -2.95 5.66 7.94
C PRO A 167 -3.89 6.25 9.00
N GLN A 168 -4.69 7.23 8.59
CA GLN A 168 -5.84 7.74 9.32
C GLN A 168 -7.08 7.50 8.45
N PHE A 169 -7.82 6.43 8.78
CA PHE A 169 -9.08 6.10 8.12
C PHE A 169 -10.22 6.82 8.83
N THR A 170 -10.73 7.89 8.24
CA THR A 170 -11.79 8.71 8.84
C THR A 170 -13.18 8.16 8.51
N SER A 171 -13.38 7.74 7.25
CA SER A 171 -14.62 7.13 6.76
C SER A 171 -14.34 6.24 5.55
N GLY A 172 -15.33 5.43 5.16
CA GLY A 172 -15.28 4.61 3.94
C GLY A 172 -14.42 3.35 4.03
N ILE A 173 -13.33 3.33 4.78
CA ILE A 173 -12.49 2.13 4.94
C ILE A 173 -12.80 1.38 6.23
N THR A 174 -13.07 0.09 6.11
CA THR A 174 -13.36 -0.82 7.23
C THR A 174 -12.39 -2.00 7.31
N ALA A 175 -11.63 -2.25 6.23
CA ALA A 175 -10.63 -3.31 6.17
C ALA A 175 -9.34 -2.81 5.50
N VAL A 176 -8.23 -3.46 5.84
CA VAL A 176 -6.92 -3.20 5.22
C VAL A 176 -6.33 -4.53 4.79
N LYS A 177 -5.85 -4.59 3.55
CA LYS A 177 -5.19 -5.77 2.99
C LYS A 177 -3.83 -5.39 2.44
N PHE A 178 -2.83 -6.22 2.73
CA PHE A 178 -1.55 -6.17 2.05
C PHE A 178 -1.40 -7.44 1.22
N LEU A 179 -1.38 -7.32 -0.11
CA LEU A 179 -1.26 -8.47 -1.00
C LEU A 179 0.20 -8.89 -1.17
N SER A 180 0.39 -10.19 -1.40
CA SER A 180 1.66 -10.83 -1.69
C SER A 180 1.42 -11.88 -2.78
N GLY A 181 2.30 -11.97 -3.78
CA GLY A 181 2.13 -12.92 -4.89
C GLY A 181 3.33 -12.96 -5.80
#